data_AF-A0A1H1UHS2-F1
#
_entry.id   AF-A0A1H1UHS2-F1
#
_cell.length_a   1.000
_cell.length_b   1.000
_cell.length_c   1.000
_cell.angle_alpha   90.00
_cell.angle_beta   90.00
_cell.angle_gamma   90.00
#
_symmetry.space_group_name_H-M   'P 1'
#
loop_
_entity.id
_entity.type
_entity.pdbx_description
1 polymer ?
#
loop_
_entity_poly.entity_id
_entity_poly.type
_entity_poly.pdbx_seq_one_letter_code
_entity_poly.pdbx_strand_id
1 'polypeptide(L)'
;MSDSGKDGVLWLLEPEAKDYPAAADYLSLLAPDDVAAAIVASLQAAPIQHRKAKDILRAARLALLPADNAHVASDLKKVRDGRKLSPILMVRGDLAKGIPAQIADGYHRVCASYLTDENTDIPLKLADAPR
;
A
#
# COMPACT_ATOMS: atom_id res chain seq x y z
N MET A 1 -36.70 1.90 -1.75
CA MET A 1 -35.48 2.71 -1.90
C MET A 1 -34.34 1.74 -2.05
N SER A 2 -33.85 1.56 -3.28
CA SER A 2 -32.71 0.69 -3.58
C SER A 2 -31.46 1.33 -2.99
N ASP A 3 -30.92 0.71 -1.95
CA ASP A 3 -29.55 0.95 -1.48
C ASP A 3 -28.61 0.51 -2.60
N SER A 4 -28.18 1.45 -3.43
CA SER A 4 -27.08 1.22 -4.37
C SER A 4 -25.82 1.10 -3.51
N GLY A 5 -25.56 -0.12 -3.05
CA GLY A 5 -24.49 -0.45 -2.13
C GLY A 5 -23.17 0.17 -2.56
N LYS A 6 -22.46 0.79 -1.61
CA LYS A 6 -21.03 1.09 -1.73
C LYS A 6 -20.33 -0.24 -2.01
N ASP A 7 -20.02 -0.53 -3.27
CA ASP A 7 -19.17 -1.66 -3.63
C ASP A 7 -17.79 -1.42 -2.99
N GLY A 8 -17.52 -2.17 -1.91
CA GLY A 8 -16.27 -2.07 -1.17
C GLY A 8 -15.08 -2.48 -2.03
N VAL A 9 -13.89 -1.94 -1.72
CA VAL A 9 -12.66 -2.34 -2.41
C VAL A 9 -12.41 -3.83 -2.20
N LEU A 10 -12.31 -4.58 -3.30
CA LEU A 10 -11.99 -5.99 -3.26
C LEU A 10 -10.48 -6.19 -3.35
N TRP A 11 -9.95 -7.14 -2.59
CA TRP A 11 -8.52 -7.40 -2.49
C TRP A 11 -8.16 -8.84 -2.86
N LEU A 12 -6.96 -9.01 -3.41
CA LEU A 12 -6.29 -10.31 -3.45
C LEU A 12 -5.89 -10.71 -2.02
N LEU A 13 -5.72 -12.02 -1.79
CA LEU A 13 -5.30 -12.53 -0.49
C LEU A 13 -3.83 -12.21 -0.20
N GLU A 14 -3.01 -12.09 -1.23
CA GLU A 14 -1.56 -11.86 -1.15
C GLU A 14 -1.13 -10.83 -2.21
N PRO A 15 -0.03 -10.09 -2.00
CA PRO A 15 0.60 -9.27 -3.03
C PRO A 15 0.94 -10.09 -4.27
N GLU A 16 0.87 -9.48 -5.45
CA GLU A 16 1.31 -10.11 -6.68
C GLU A 16 2.83 -10.28 -6.69
N ALA A 17 3.35 -11.30 -7.38
CA ALA A 17 4.79 -11.57 -7.42
C ALA A 17 5.61 -10.38 -7.95
N LYS A 18 5.03 -9.58 -8.86
CA LYS A 18 5.65 -8.36 -9.43
C LYS A 18 5.76 -7.19 -8.44
N ASP A 19 4.97 -7.20 -7.36
CA ASP A 19 4.95 -6.09 -6.40
C ASP A 19 6.23 -6.09 -5.55
N TYR A 20 6.86 -7.26 -5.33
CA TYR A 20 8.10 -7.36 -4.56
C TYR A 20 9.32 -6.79 -5.31
N PRO A 21 9.55 -7.07 -6.61
CA PRO A 21 10.54 -6.34 -7.41
C PRO A 21 10.32 -4.83 -7.44
N ALA A 22 9.07 -4.37 -7.61
CA ALA A 22 8.76 -2.93 -7.58
C ALA A 22 9.10 -2.30 -6.23
N ALA A 23 8.82 -3.00 -5.13
CA ALA A 23 9.23 -2.58 -3.80
C ALA A 23 10.77 -2.56 -3.64
N ALA A 24 11.48 -3.56 -4.18
CA ALA A 24 12.94 -3.60 -4.16
C ALA A 24 13.55 -2.40 -4.89
N ASP A 25 13.05 -2.08 -6.09
CA ASP A 25 13.51 -0.96 -6.92
C ASP A 25 13.33 0.39 -6.22
N TYR A 26 12.23 0.57 -5.48
CA TYR A 26 12.04 1.77 -4.68
C TYR A 26 12.93 1.79 -3.43
N LEU A 27 13.06 0.67 -2.72
CA LEU A 27 13.83 0.59 -1.47
C LEU A 27 15.34 0.75 -1.71
N SER A 28 15.87 0.37 -2.87
CA SER A 28 17.28 0.60 -3.22
C SER A 28 17.62 2.09 -3.38
N LEU A 29 16.62 2.96 -3.54
CA LEU A 29 16.81 4.42 -3.48
C LEU A 29 17.06 4.92 -2.06
N LEU A 30 16.68 4.15 -1.05
CA LEU A 30 16.70 4.54 0.37
C LEU A 30 17.75 3.80 1.19
N ALA A 31 18.20 2.65 0.71
CA ALA A 31 19.14 1.77 1.40
C ALA A 31 20.01 1.00 0.39
N PRO A 32 21.19 0.51 0.82
CA PRO A 32 22.00 -0.40 0.02
C PRO A 32 21.22 -1.65 -0.43
N ASP A 33 21.61 -2.23 -1.57
CA ASP A 33 20.90 -3.34 -2.22
C ASP A 33 20.70 -4.56 -1.31
N ASP A 34 21.68 -4.89 -0.47
CA ASP A 34 21.60 -5.99 0.49
C ASP A 34 20.55 -5.74 1.58
N VAL A 35 20.45 -4.49 2.06
CA VAL A 35 19.42 -4.06 3.02
C VAL A 35 18.04 -4.07 2.36
N ALA A 36 17.91 -3.55 1.13
CA ALA A 36 16.66 -3.58 0.39
C ALA A 36 16.17 -5.03 0.16
N ALA A 37 17.08 -5.93 -0.22
CA ALA A 37 16.78 -7.35 -0.38
C ALA A 37 16.33 -8.01 0.93
N ALA A 38 16.98 -7.71 2.06
CA ALA A 38 16.59 -8.22 3.37
C ALA A 38 15.19 -7.73 3.79
N ILE A 39 14.86 -6.47 3.50
CA ILE A 39 13.52 -5.91 3.74
C ILE A 39 12.49 -6.63 2.88
N VAL A 40 12.76 -6.84 1.59
CA VAL A 40 11.84 -7.54 0.68
C VAL A 40 11.60 -8.99 1.11
N ALA A 41 12.65 -9.70 1.54
CA ALA A 41 12.50 -11.04 2.11
C ALA A 41 11.61 -11.04 3.37
N SER A 42 11.79 -10.04 4.24
CA SER A 42 10.96 -9.85 5.43
C SER A 42 9.50 -9.55 5.06
N LEU A 43 9.28 -8.74 4.02
CA LEU A 43 7.94 -8.47 3.48
C LEU A 43 7.32 -9.74 2.94
N GLN A 44 8.03 -10.59 2.19
CA GLN A 44 7.49 -11.85 1.67
C GLN A 44 7.00 -12.78 2.79
N ALA A 45 7.76 -12.87 3.87
CA ALA A 45 7.45 -13.71 5.02
C ALA A 45 6.39 -13.13 5.97
N ALA A 46 6.14 -11.82 5.91
CA ALA A 46 5.21 -11.17 6.83
C ALA A 46 3.75 -11.64 6.62
N PRO A 47 2.95 -11.74 7.70
CA PRO A 47 1.53 -12.01 7.58
C PRO A 47 0.78 -10.80 7.03
N ILE A 48 -0.36 -11.05 6.39
CA ILE A 48 -1.30 -9.99 6.01
C ILE A 48 -1.89 -9.34 7.26
N GLN A 49 -1.84 -8.02 7.30
CA GLN A 49 -2.50 -7.18 8.29
C GLN A 49 -3.43 -6.20 7.58
N HIS A 50 -4.38 -5.60 8.31
CA HIS A 50 -5.27 -4.59 7.76
C HIS A 50 -5.09 -3.26 8.49
N ARG A 51 -5.01 -2.16 7.73
CA ARG A 51 -4.96 -0.80 8.27
C ARG A 51 -5.82 0.14 7.41
N LYS A 52 -6.32 1.21 8.01
CA LYS A 52 -7.15 2.21 7.33
C LYS A 52 -6.34 3.03 6.35
N ALA A 53 -6.92 3.35 5.19
CA ALA A 53 -6.28 4.17 4.16
C ALA A 53 -5.75 5.50 4.73
N LYS A 54 -6.56 6.19 5.54
CA LYS A 54 -6.14 7.46 6.18
C LYS A 54 -4.95 7.34 7.12
N ASP A 55 -4.85 6.22 7.83
CA ASP A 55 -3.75 5.98 8.77
C ASP A 55 -2.46 5.60 8.05
N ILE A 56 -2.57 4.85 6.95
CA ILE A 56 -1.43 4.54 6.08
C ILE A 56 -0.84 5.82 5.49
N LEU A 57 -1.66 6.70 4.89
CA LEU A 57 -1.16 7.97 4.33
C LEU A 57 -0.56 8.87 5.42
N ARG A 58 -1.21 8.96 6.58
CA ARG A 58 -0.72 9.75 7.71
C ARG A 58 0.62 9.24 8.26
N ALA A 59 0.78 7.92 8.37
CA ALA A 59 2.02 7.30 8.81
C ALA A 59 3.17 7.47 7.79
N ALA A 60 2.84 7.41 6.50
CA ALA A 60 3.80 7.61 5.42
C ALA A 60 4.13 9.10 5.15
N ARG A 61 3.29 10.02 5.66
CA ARG A 61 3.37 11.47 5.38
C ARG A 61 3.36 11.80 3.89
N LEU A 62 2.65 11.00 3.10
CA LEU A 62 2.46 11.23 1.67
C LEU A 62 1.19 12.01 1.41
N ALA A 63 1.20 12.83 0.36
CA ALA A 63 -0.01 13.50 -0.10
C ALA A 63 -1.05 12.49 -0.60
N LEU A 64 -2.33 12.83 -0.55
CA LEU A 64 -3.34 12.09 -1.30
C LEU A 64 -3.25 12.48 -2.77
N LEU A 65 -3.04 11.52 -3.67
CA LEU A 65 -3.09 11.77 -5.11
C LEU A 65 -4.54 11.96 -5.57
N PRO A 66 -4.79 12.89 -6.51
CA PRO A 66 -6.13 13.17 -7.00
C PRO A 66 -6.67 12.04 -7.89
N ALA A 67 -7.99 12.01 -8.07
CA ALA A 67 -8.69 10.98 -8.83
C ALA A 67 -8.36 10.96 -10.34
N ASP A 68 -7.81 12.06 -10.88
CA ASP A 68 -7.41 12.20 -12.29
C ASP A 68 -5.97 11.77 -12.57
N ASN A 69 -5.17 11.46 -11.53
CA ASN A 69 -3.89 10.79 -11.71
C ASN A 69 -4.12 9.44 -12.42
N ALA A 70 -3.42 9.18 -13.52
CA ALA A 70 -3.69 8.04 -14.39
C ALA A 70 -3.70 6.67 -13.67
N HIS A 71 -2.80 6.47 -12.71
CA HIS A 71 -2.72 5.22 -11.95
C HIS A 71 -3.83 5.12 -10.90
N VAL A 72 -4.15 6.23 -10.21
CA VAL A 72 -5.30 6.29 -9.29
C VAL A 72 -6.61 6.06 -10.04
N ALA A 73 -6.81 6.73 -11.18
CA ALA A 73 -7.98 6.57 -12.03
C ALA A 73 -8.14 5.11 -12.51
N SER A 74 -7.03 4.46 -12.87
CA SER A 74 -7.00 3.04 -13.24
C SER A 74 -7.43 2.13 -12.07
N ASP A 75 -6.92 2.38 -10.86
CA ASP A 75 -7.30 1.57 -9.69
C ASP A 75 -8.73 1.84 -9.24
N LEU A 76 -9.20 3.09 -9.27
CA LEU A 76 -10.62 3.42 -9.08
C LEU A 76 -11.51 2.71 -10.11
N LYS A 77 -11.09 2.64 -11.38
CA LYS A 77 -11.81 1.87 -12.39
C LYS A 77 -11.88 0.39 -12.03
N LYS A 78 -10.78 -0.22 -11.55
CA LYS A 78 -10.79 -1.62 -11.09
C LYS A 78 -11.80 -1.83 -9.96
N VAL A 79 -11.84 -0.92 -8.98
CA VAL A 79 -12.81 -0.97 -7.87
C VAL A 79 -14.24 -0.97 -8.39
N ARG A 80 -14.60 -0.02 -9.27
CA ARG A 80 -15.94 0.05 -9.87
C ARG A 80 -16.29 -1.18 -10.71
N ASP A 81 -15.30 -1.79 -11.37
CA ASP A 81 -15.48 -3.00 -12.16
C ASP A 81 -15.55 -4.28 -11.29
N GLY A 82 -15.50 -4.18 -9.95
CA GLY A 82 -15.44 -5.33 -9.05
C GLY A 82 -14.15 -6.16 -9.18
N ARG A 83 -13.07 -5.55 -9.69
CA ARG A 83 -11.77 -6.21 -9.86
C ARG A 83 -10.92 -6.05 -8.60
N LYS A 84 -10.30 -7.15 -8.17
CA LYS A 84 -9.44 -7.19 -7.00
C LYS A 84 -8.18 -6.34 -7.21
N LEU A 85 -7.82 -5.57 -6.19
CA LEU A 85 -6.54 -4.89 -6.08
C LEU A 85 -5.54 -5.77 -5.32
N SER A 86 -4.26 -5.59 -5.59
CA SER A 86 -3.20 -6.24 -4.84
C SER A 86 -3.01 -5.56 -3.47
N PRO A 87 -2.82 -6.32 -2.36
CA PRO A 87 -2.33 -5.78 -1.09
C PRO A 87 -1.09 -4.89 -1.25
N ILE A 88 -0.83 -4.01 -0.28
CA ILE A 88 0.32 -3.09 -0.35
C ILE A 88 1.53 -3.65 0.42
N LEU A 89 2.71 -3.14 0.10
CA LEU A 89 3.96 -3.45 0.82
C LEU A 89 4.44 -2.21 1.56
N MET A 90 4.69 -2.33 2.86
CA MET A 90 5.03 -1.20 3.71
C MET A 90 6.20 -1.51 4.63
N VAL A 91 7.10 -0.54 4.81
CA VAL A 91 8.19 -0.59 5.78
C VAL A 91 7.85 0.34 6.94
N ARG A 92 7.98 -0.15 8.17
CA ARG A 92 7.70 0.63 9.38
C ARG A 92 8.68 1.80 9.51
N GLY A 93 8.16 2.96 9.85
CA GLY A 93 8.97 4.12 10.24
C GLY A 93 9.53 3.98 11.65
N ASP A 94 10.29 4.98 12.08
CA ASP A 94 10.84 5.08 13.43
C ASP A 94 10.26 6.32 14.12
N LEU A 95 9.36 6.10 15.08
CA LEU A 95 8.70 7.19 15.81
C LEU A 95 9.69 8.00 16.66
N ALA A 96 10.71 7.35 17.24
CA ALA A 96 11.69 8.01 18.09
C ALA A 96 12.63 8.91 17.28
N LYS A 97 12.96 8.49 16.05
CA LYS A 97 13.80 9.27 15.12
C LYS A 97 12.99 10.18 14.19
N GLY A 98 11.67 10.15 14.26
CA GLY A 98 10.79 10.94 13.40
C GLY A 98 10.77 10.50 11.93
N ILE A 99 11.22 9.29 11.62
CA ILE A 99 11.28 8.72 10.27
C ILE A 99 9.88 8.20 9.91
N PRO A 100 9.25 8.69 8.83
CA PRO A 100 7.95 8.19 8.41
C PRO A 100 8.04 6.75 7.89
N ALA A 101 6.90 6.05 7.88
CA ALA A 101 6.82 4.76 7.23
C ALA A 101 6.93 4.90 5.71
N GLN A 102 7.40 3.84 5.03
CA GLN A 102 7.55 3.85 3.58
C GLN A 102 6.53 2.92 2.95
N ILE A 103 5.76 3.40 1.96
CA ILE A 103 4.92 2.52 1.13
C ILE A 103 5.82 2.04 -0.01
N ALA A 104 6.37 0.85 0.13
CA ALA A 104 7.33 0.30 -0.83
C ALA A 104 6.67 -0.08 -2.17
N ASP A 105 5.42 -0.55 -2.13
CA ASP A 105 4.56 -0.65 -3.30
C ASP A 105 3.10 -0.40 -2.93
N GLY A 106 2.34 0.18 -3.85
CA GLY A 106 0.88 0.36 -3.70
C GLY A 106 0.40 1.75 -3.28
N TYR A 107 1.23 2.80 -3.39
CA TYR A 107 0.81 4.18 -3.05
C TYR A 107 -0.45 4.64 -3.80
N HIS A 108 -0.55 4.37 -5.11
CA HIS A 108 -1.74 4.67 -5.90
C HIS A 108 -2.98 3.89 -5.42
N ARG A 109 -2.81 2.62 -5.00
CA ARG A 109 -3.89 1.79 -4.45
C ARG A 109 -4.39 2.34 -3.12
N VAL A 110 -3.49 2.87 -2.29
CA VAL A 110 -3.87 3.59 -1.06
C VAL A 110 -4.68 4.85 -1.38
N CYS A 111 -4.24 5.65 -2.35
CA CYS A 111 -4.96 6.86 -2.76
C CYS A 111 -6.36 6.53 -3.32
N ALA A 112 -6.44 5.55 -4.23
CA ALA A 112 -7.71 5.09 -4.78
C ALA A 112 -8.65 4.57 -3.67
N SER A 113 -8.13 3.81 -2.71
CA SER A 113 -8.91 3.31 -1.57
C SER A 113 -9.39 4.44 -0.67
N TYR A 114 -8.54 5.44 -0.39
CA TYR A 114 -8.92 6.62 0.39
C TYR A 114 -10.05 7.41 -0.28
N LEU A 115 -9.96 7.61 -1.60
CA LEU A 115 -10.97 8.33 -2.38
C LEU A 115 -12.31 7.58 -2.47
N THR A 116 -12.30 6.24 -2.39
CA THR A 116 -13.52 5.43 -2.27
C THR A 116 -14.14 5.57 -0.88
N ASP A 117 -13.34 5.36 0.17
CA ASP A 117 -13.68 5.62 1.57
C ASP A 117 -12.39 5.70 2.39
N GLU A 118 -12.17 6.80 3.11
CA GLU A 118 -10.96 6.97 3.92
C GLU A 118 -10.79 5.90 5.02
N ASN A 119 -11.87 5.22 5.40
CA ASN A 119 -11.91 4.12 6.35
C ASN A 119 -11.84 2.73 5.70
N THR A 120 -11.53 2.65 4.40
CA THR A 120 -11.25 1.38 3.72
C THR A 120 -10.11 0.65 4.44
N ASP A 121 -10.36 -0.59 4.86
CA ASP A 121 -9.31 -1.48 5.34
C ASP A 121 -8.51 -2.00 4.16
N ILE A 122 -7.22 -1.68 4.17
CA ILE A 122 -6.26 -2.10 3.14
C ILE A 122 -5.44 -3.26 3.72
N PRO A 123 -5.42 -4.44 3.07
CA PRO A 123 -4.48 -5.49 3.40
C PRO A 123 -3.06 -5.04 3.03
N LEU A 124 -2.12 -5.29 3.93
CA LEU A 124 -0.71 -4.99 3.72
C LEU A 124 0.19 -6.06 4.34
N LYS A 125 1.40 -6.15 3.79
CA LYS A 125 2.55 -6.73 4.50
C LYS A 125 3.41 -5.61 5.07
N LEU A 126 3.82 -5.77 6.32
CA LEU A 126 4.58 -4.77 7.07
C LEU A 126 5.87 -5.38 7.59
N ALA A 127 7.01 -4.81 7.18
CA ALA A 127 8.34 -5.19 7.66
C ALA A 127 8.99 -4.05 8.43
N ASP A 128 9.96 -4.39 9.29
CA ASP A 128 10.87 -3.43 9.90
C ASP A 128 12.14 -3.33 9.06
N ALA A 129 12.71 -2.14 8.94
CA ALA A 129 14.06 -2.00 8.40
C ALA A 129 15.08 -2.60 9.39
N PRO A 130 16.16 -3.25 8.92
CA PRO A 130 17.28 -3.64 9.77
C PRO A 130 17.79 -2.44 10.58
N ARG A 131 18.11 -2.66 11.85
CA ARG A 131 18.61 -1.64 12.78
C ARG A 131 20.13 -1.52 12.73
#